data_AF-A0A9D4IWB9-F1
#
_entry.id   AF-A0A9D4IWB9-F1
#
_cell.length_a   1.000
_cell.length_b   1.000
_cell.length_c   1.000
_cell.angle_alpha   90.00
_cell.angle_beta   90.00
_cell.angle_gamma   90.00
#
_symmetry.space_group_name_H-M   'P 1'
#
loop_
_entity.id
_entity.type
_entity.pdbx_description
1 polymer ?
#
loop_
_entity_poly.entity_id
_entity_poly.type
_entity_poly.pdbx_seq_one_letter_code
_entity_poly.pdbx_strand_id
1 'polypeptide(L)' 'MIIHTGEKPYKCEECGYACKASSTLKTHKMIHTGERPYKCGMCGYACIQSDHMKRHMKKHAWLYL' A
#
# COMPACT_ATOMS: atom_id res chain seq x y z
N MET A 1 11.21 -9.34 -26.98
CA MET A 1 10.86 -7.92 -26.79
C MET A 1 9.69 -7.87 -25.83
N ILE A 2 9.92 -7.49 -24.56
CA ILE A 2 8.81 -7.28 -23.62
C ILE A 2 8.32 -5.86 -23.88
N ILE A 3 7.30 -5.71 -24.70
CA ILE A 3 6.72 -4.39 -25.01
C ILE A 3 6.05 -3.89 -23.72
N HIS A 4 6.57 -2.81 -23.15
CA HIS A 4 5.95 -2.19 -21.98
C HIS A 4 4.81 -1.28 -22.46
N THR A 5 3.64 -1.85 -22.73
CA THR A 5 2.49 -1.16 -23.34
C THR A 5 1.92 -0.01 -22.50
N GLY A 6 2.36 0.16 -21.25
CA GLY A 6 1.95 1.29 -20.41
C GLY A 6 0.47 1.27 -20.00
N GLU A 7 -0.33 0.33 -20.52
CA GLU A 7 -1.76 0.24 -20.29
C GLU A 7 -2.09 0.10 -18.81
N LYS A 8 -3.07 0.88 -18.37
CA LYS A 8 -3.57 0.92 -16.98
C LYS A 8 -5.07 0.61 -17.00
N PRO A 9 -5.45 -0.67 -17.18
CA PRO A 9 -6.85 -1.05 -17.35
C PRO A 9 -7.69 -0.86 -16.07
N TYR A 10 -7.05 -0.84 -14.90
CA TYR A 10 -7.74 -0.71 -13.63
C TYR A 10 -7.83 0.75 -13.22
N LYS A 11 -9.04 1.32 -13.24
CA LYS A 11 -9.31 2.71 -12.89
C LYS A 11 -10.11 2.83 -11.59
N CYS A 12 -9.77 3.82 -10.78
CA CYS A 12 -10.53 4.26 -9.62
C CYS A 12 -11.59 5.25 -10.08
N GLU A 13 -12.85 4.96 -9.79
CA GLU A 13 -13.96 5.82 -10.19
C GLU A 13 -14.10 7.08 -9.32
N GLU A 14 -13.59 7.05 -8.09
CA GLU A 14 -13.67 8.17 -7.15
C GLU A 14 -12.69 9.31 -7.48
N CYS A 15 -11.50 9.00 -8.03
CA CYS A 15 -10.45 10.00 -8.28
C CYS A 15 -9.75 9.88 -9.64
N GLY A 16 -10.19 8.96 -10.50
CA GLY A 16 -9.63 8.74 -11.84
C GLY A 16 -8.25 8.07 -11.87
N TYR A 17 -7.67 7.70 -10.72
CA TYR A 17 -6.37 7.01 -10.65
C TYR A 17 -6.41 5.70 -11.43
N ALA A 18 -5.38 5.41 -12.23
CA ALA A 18 -5.30 4.18 -13.02
C ALA A 18 -4.00 3.41 -12.76
N CYS A 19 -4.09 2.09 -12.69
CA CYS A 19 -2.95 1.19 -12.49
C CYS A 19 -3.02 -0.08 -13.35
N LYS A 20 -1.89 -0.80 -13.39
CA LYS A 20 -1.71 -2.00 -14.22
C LYS A 20 -2.25 -3.29 -13.58
N ALA A 21 -2.46 -3.29 -12.26
CA ALA A 21 -2.90 -4.45 -11.51
C ALA A 21 -4.12 -4.14 -10.65
N SER A 22 -5.03 -5.11 -10.55
CA SER A 22 -6.23 -5.04 -9.70
C SER A 22 -5.89 -4.94 -8.22
N SER A 23 -4.84 -5.63 -7.77
CA SER A 23 -4.35 -5.57 -6.39
C SER A 23 -3.91 -4.15 -6.00
N THR A 24 -3.24 -3.44 -6.91
CA THR A 24 -2.86 -2.02 -6.71
C THR A 24 -4.08 -1.12 -6.64
N LEU A 25 -5.11 -1.37 -7.45
CA LEU A 25 -6.36 -0.59 -7.37
C LEU A 25 -7.08 -0.85 -6.04
N LYS A 26 -7.12 -2.12 -5.59
CA LYS A 26 -7.73 -2.50 -4.31
C LYS A 26 -7.01 -1.82 -3.15
N THR A 27 -5.67 -1.80 -3.16
CA THR A 27 -4.92 -1.11 -2.10
C THR A 27 -5.05 0.40 -2.19
N HIS A 28 -5.12 0.95 -3.40
CA HIS A 28 -5.40 2.37 -3.62
C HIS A 28 -6.75 2.78 -3.01
N LYS A 29 -7.83 2.00 -3.20
CA LYS A 29 -9.15 2.34 -2.63
C LYS A 29 -9.15 2.49 -1.11
N MET A 30 -8.23 1.84 -0.39
CA MET A 30 -8.10 2.02 1.07
C MET A 30 -7.66 3.43 1.48
N ILE A 31 -7.11 4.24 0.56
CA ILE A 31 -6.78 5.65 0.87
C ILE A 31 -8.05 6.48 1.03
N HIS A 32 -9.12 6.14 0.32
CA HIS A 32 -10.39 6.88 0.35
C HIS A 32 -11.20 6.51 1.58
N THR A 33 -11.17 5.23 1.99
CA THR A 33 -11.82 4.76 3.22
C THR A 33 -11.03 5.11 4.48
N GLY A 34 -9.72 5.40 4.33
CA GLY A 34 -8.81 5.59 5.46
C GLY A 34 -8.46 4.30 6.21
N GLU A 35 -8.90 3.13 5.71
CA GLU A 35 -8.61 1.85 6.34
C GLU A 35 -7.10 1.56 6.36
N ARG A 36 -6.59 1.17 7.54
CA ARG A 36 -5.19 0.79 7.75
C ARG A 36 -5.13 -0.55 8.46
N PRO A 37 -5.23 -1.66 7.73
CA PRO A 37 -5.33 -3.00 8.31
C PRO A 37 -4.05 -3.43 9.05
N TYR A 38 -2.89 -2.91 8.68
CA TYR A 38 -1.64 -3.23 9.36
C TYR A 38 -1.36 -2.21 10.44
N LYS A 39 -1.54 -2.61 11.71
CA LYS A 39 -1.27 -1.79 12.89
C LYS A 39 0.00 -2.29 13.59
N CYS A 40 0.85 -1.36 14.02
CA CYS A 40 2.02 -1.70 14.82
C CYS A 40 1.57 -1.99 16.26
N GLY A 41 2.10 -3.06 16.85
CA GLY A 41 1.83 -3.40 18.25
C GLY A 41 2.70 -2.65 19.27
N MET A 42 3.76 -1.97 18.81
CA MET A 42 4.73 -1.27 19.67
C MET A 42 4.49 0.24 19.72
N CYS A 43 3.82 0.79 18.71
CA CYS A 43 3.49 2.22 18.64
C CYS A 43 2.18 2.44 17.87
N GLY A 44 1.69 3.67 17.81
CA GLY A 44 0.45 4.03 17.11
C GLY A 44 0.52 4.01 15.57
N TYR A 45 1.62 3.54 14.97
CA TYR A 45 1.76 3.53 13.51
C TYR A 45 0.85 2.50 12.84
N ALA A 46 0.18 2.90 11.75
CA ALA A 46 -0.63 2.00 10.94
C ALA A 46 -0.47 2.28 9.43
N CYS A 47 -0.50 1.24 8.61
CA CYS A 47 -0.35 1.34 7.16
C CYS A 47 -1.26 0.38 6.38
N ILE A 48 -1.34 0.66 5.08
CA ILE A 48 -2.22 -0.05 4.14
C ILE A 48 -1.58 -1.34 3.62
N GLN A 49 -0.25 -1.39 3.52
CA GLN A 49 0.48 -2.49 2.90
C GLN A 49 1.43 -3.18 3.90
N SER A 50 1.61 -4.49 3.73
CA SER A 50 2.38 -5.33 4.66
C SER A 50 3.90 -5.10 4.55
N ASP A 51 4.41 -4.78 3.37
CA ASP A 51 5.82 -4.47 3.15
C ASP A 51 6.23 -3.15 3.84
N HIS A 52 5.33 -2.16 3.84
CA HIS A 52 5.50 -0.93 4.62
C HIS A 52 5.58 -1.23 6.11
N MET A 53 4.73 -2.12 6.63
CA MET A 53 4.79 -2.56 8.03
C MET A 53 6.10 -3.28 8.33
N LYS A 54 6.52 -4.23 7.48
CA LYS A 54 7.81 -4.95 7.65
C LYS A 54 8.99 -3.97 7.73
N ARG A 55 9.04 -2.96 6.85
CA ARG A 55 10.07 -1.92 6.88
C ARG A 55 9.98 -1.06 8.14
N HIS A 56 8.77 -0.73 8.58
CA HIS A 56 8.55 0.00 9.82
C HIS A 56 9.06 -0.79 11.04
N MET A 57 8.75 -2.09 11.14
CA MET A 57 9.18 -2.94 12.26
C MET A 57 10.71 -3.02 12.39
N LYS A 58 11.45 -2.93 11.27
CA LYS A 58 12.91 -2.83 11.33
C LYS A 58 13.38 -1.62 12.11
N LYS A 59 12.65 -0.50 12.13
CA LYS A 59 12.99 0.68 12.94
C LYS A 59 12.88 0.39 14.44
N HIS A 60 11.90 -0.40 14.85
CA HIS A 60 11.80 -0.87 16.23
C HIS A 60 12.93 -1.83 16.59
N ALA A 61 13.40 -2.65 15.64
CA ALA A 61 14.54 -3.53 15.90
C ALA A 61 15.82 -2.78 16.29
N TRP A 62 16.01 -1.53 15.86
CA TRP A 62 17.13 -0.68 16.29
C TRP A 62 16.88 0.05 17.62
N LEU A 63 15.63 0.14 18.09
CA LEU A 63 15.28 0.85 19.33
C LEU A 63 15.34 -0.05 20.57
N TYR A 64 15.35 -1.38 20.38
CA TYR A 64 15.41 -2.38 21.45
C TYR A 64 16.71 -3.19 21.45
N LEU A 65 17.74 -2.71 20.74
CA LEU A 65 19.14 -3.14 20.82
C LEU A 65 19.97 -1.95 21.32
#